data_AF-A0A1F3VJQ2-F1
#
_entry.id   AF-A0A1F3VJQ2-F1
#
_cell.length_a   1.000
_cell.length_b   1.000
_cell.length_c   1.000
_cell.angle_alpha   90.00
_cell.angle_beta   90.00
_cell.angle_gamma   90.00
#
_symmetry.space_group_name_H-M   'P 1'
#
loop_
_entity.id
_entity.type
_entity.pdbx_description
1 polymer ?
#
loop_
_entity_poly.entity_id
_entity_poly.type
_entity_poly.pdbx_seq_one_letter_code
_entity_poly.pdbx_strand_id
1 'polypeptide(L)'
;MKNVLIINLRRLGDIYSAGHLINSIKQNSPDTTISLLIYKEFESITRSLGNVDQFFFIDRKKIASLKKNPIFSPALAIEKFYNDLADVQKTNWDQIINYSNDKIGSYLVSYLTANNPSINFSGIKYLTSQTMTRSSDWAIMLNDILPCYNHTPIHFIDCYHQLCGVPWTPLKNNLIKTHPKHDQSVQDVLEKIKKDDTVAHNEIQVIGIQLKSSDTSKDIPAETIIELIGLLLDNPKVFPVLLIAPIKSEQDLACDINAYFDNTLVVIESDLYALGSVIKHLNCVITPDTFIKHMCDLSETPMVEISRGKSPFLKQGTYNLNSFILTPTLSTRKYDSTNLENEGRIKAHDIYQAMQLALKHISISDTKLSSEATIYGPVRDELGIYYMPVVGGYDIEIELSRYVSRHYLKKTFLKNNPLDLSFFNDAKNFRLHAWLDCEKNAVTELTRDLLSTLKHLLLSQKNKTKTKDFVVSLERLLGHCENHHVVTIPLHFFKAQVDSLTSDSTAQNVQVVEELLYKLKSDIQQILVCLKEFESLIQETRTSLKPVGGLNIQQT
;
A
#
# COMPACT_ATOMS: atom_id res chain seq x y z
N MET A 1 24.54 -20.82 -1.98
CA MET A 1 23.73 -20.05 -2.94
C MET A 1 22.27 -20.43 -2.67
N LYS A 2 21.44 -19.46 -2.28
CA LYS A 2 20.05 -19.70 -1.86
C LYS A 2 19.11 -19.43 -3.03
N ASN A 3 18.20 -20.35 -3.36
CA ASN A 3 17.21 -20.21 -4.42
C ASN A 3 15.85 -19.81 -3.83
N VAL A 4 15.34 -18.64 -4.23
CA VAL A 4 14.08 -18.09 -3.76
C VAL A 4 13.12 -17.94 -4.93
N LEU A 5 11.93 -18.53 -4.82
CA LEU A 5 10.83 -18.34 -5.75
C LEU A 5 9.81 -17.35 -5.17
N ILE A 6 9.50 -16.29 -5.90
CA ILE A 6 8.42 -15.36 -5.57
C ILE A 6 7.24 -15.66 -6.50
N ILE A 7 6.07 -15.97 -5.93
CA ILE A 7 4.83 -16.21 -6.70
C ILE A 7 3.98 -14.93 -6.67
N ASN A 8 3.96 -14.21 -7.79
CA ASN A 8 3.20 -12.96 -7.93
C ASN A 8 2.28 -13.00 -9.16
N LEU A 9 1.13 -13.63 -8.99
CA LEU A 9 0.08 -13.79 -9.99
C LEU A 9 -0.97 -12.67 -9.88
N ARG A 10 -0.55 -11.44 -9.54
CA ARG A 10 -1.42 -10.27 -9.41
C ARG A 10 -1.28 -9.33 -10.63
N ARG A 11 -1.66 -8.06 -10.48
CA ARG A 11 -1.64 -7.06 -11.57
C ARG A 11 -0.23 -6.48 -11.71
N LEU A 12 0.03 -5.76 -12.80
CA LEU A 12 1.34 -5.19 -13.10
C LEU A 12 1.90 -4.31 -11.97
N GLY A 13 1.05 -3.52 -11.32
CA GLY A 13 1.45 -2.69 -10.18
C GLY A 13 1.97 -3.51 -9.00
N ASP A 14 1.32 -4.62 -8.67
CA ASP A 14 1.78 -5.55 -7.62
C ASP A 14 3.11 -6.21 -7.96
N ILE A 15 3.35 -6.47 -9.25
CA ILE A 15 4.62 -7.05 -9.73
C ILE A 15 5.77 -6.07 -9.52
N TYR A 16 5.59 -4.80 -9.90
CA TYR A 16 6.61 -3.78 -9.64
C TYR A 16 6.74 -3.46 -8.15
N SER A 17 5.65 -3.44 -7.38
CA SER A 17 5.71 -3.26 -5.92
C SER A 17 6.59 -4.32 -5.23
N ALA A 18 6.60 -5.57 -5.74
CA ALA A 18 7.50 -6.62 -5.24
C ALA A 18 8.99 -6.30 -5.45
N GLY A 19 9.32 -5.38 -6.35
CA GLY A 19 10.68 -4.89 -6.58
C GLY A 19 11.37 -4.36 -5.32
N HIS A 20 10.63 -3.73 -4.40
CA HIS A 20 11.20 -3.28 -3.14
C HIS A 20 11.68 -4.45 -2.27
N LEU A 21 10.90 -5.53 -2.17
CA LEU A 21 11.30 -6.73 -1.44
C LEU A 21 12.47 -7.44 -2.13
N ILE A 22 12.42 -7.56 -3.46
CA ILE A 22 13.48 -8.16 -4.28
C ILE A 22 14.80 -7.41 -4.06
N ASN A 23 14.78 -6.08 -4.08
CA ASN A 23 15.94 -5.25 -3.78
C ASN A 23 16.48 -5.54 -2.38
N SER A 24 15.62 -5.51 -1.35
CA SER A 24 16.04 -5.78 0.03
C SER A 24 16.64 -7.18 0.18
N ILE A 25 16.08 -8.21 -0.45
CA ILE A 25 16.64 -9.58 -0.43
C ILE A 25 18.04 -9.59 -1.06
N LYS A 26 18.23 -9.03 -2.26
CA LYS A 26 19.55 -9.00 -2.91
C LYS A 26 20.57 -8.18 -2.12
N GLN A 27 20.17 -7.06 -1.53
CA GLN A 27 21.11 -6.24 -0.76
C GLN A 27 21.53 -6.90 0.56
N ASN A 28 20.62 -7.61 1.23
CA ASN A 28 20.94 -8.35 2.46
C ASN A 28 21.61 -9.70 2.19
N SER A 29 21.47 -10.26 0.99
CA SER A 29 22.05 -11.56 0.61
C SER A 29 22.36 -11.61 -0.89
N PRO A 30 23.49 -11.04 -1.35
CA PRO A 30 23.83 -10.87 -2.76
C PRO A 30 23.84 -12.18 -3.58
N ASP A 31 24.24 -13.29 -2.96
CA ASP A 31 24.33 -14.61 -3.58
C ASP A 31 22.96 -15.34 -3.70
N THR A 32 21.86 -14.69 -3.28
CA THR A 32 20.53 -15.27 -3.41
C THR A 32 20.08 -15.21 -4.85
N THR A 33 19.69 -16.34 -5.44
CA THR A 33 19.03 -16.39 -6.75
C THR A 33 17.55 -16.16 -6.56
N ILE A 34 17.02 -15.14 -7.20
CA ILE A 34 15.61 -14.75 -7.13
C ILE A 34 14.94 -15.08 -8.45
N SER A 35 13.92 -15.91 -8.36
CA SER A 35 13.03 -16.26 -9.46
C SER A 35 11.64 -15.70 -9.23
N LEU A 36 10.98 -15.29 -10.31
CA LEU A 36 9.63 -14.73 -10.26
C LEU A 36 8.67 -15.54 -11.13
N LEU A 37 7.59 -16.07 -10.54
CA LEU A 37 6.49 -16.74 -11.24
C LEU A 37 5.32 -15.76 -11.41
N ILE A 38 5.03 -15.41 -12.67
CA ILE A 38 4.00 -14.43 -13.05
C ILE A 38 3.12 -14.96 -14.20
N TYR A 39 2.06 -14.23 -14.55
CA TYR A 39 1.30 -14.54 -15.76
C TYR A 39 2.03 -14.10 -17.03
N LYS A 40 1.95 -14.93 -18.09
CA LYS A 40 2.65 -14.71 -19.36
C LYS A 40 2.30 -13.39 -20.05
N GLU A 41 1.10 -12.88 -19.86
CA GLU A 41 0.66 -11.60 -20.43
C GLU A 41 1.44 -10.37 -19.92
N PHE A 42 2.22 -10.51 -18.83
CA PHE A 42 3.11 -9.47 -18.33
C PHE A 42 4.58 -9.69 -18.69
N GLU A 43 4.91 -10.72 -19.48
CA GLU A 43 6.29 -11.14 -19.78
C GLU A 43 7.16 -10.03 -20.38
N SER A 44 6.67 -9.30 -21.38
CA SER A 44 7.46 -8.29 -22.08
C SER A 44 7.91 -7.15 -21.18
N ILE A 45 7.10 -6.84 -20.16
CA ILE A 45 7.23 -5.64 -19.33
C ILE A 45 8.10 -5.93 -18.11
N THR A 46 7.85 -7.06 -17.46
CA THR A 46 8.48 -7.41 -16.17
C THR A 46 9.96 -7.73 -16.30
N ARG A 47 10.45 -8.00 -17.52
CA ARG A 47 11.89 -8.17 -17.79
C ARG A 47 12.71 -6.91 -17.52
N SER A 48 12.07 -5.73 -17.48
CA SER A 48 12.73 -4.50 -17.02
C SER A 48 12.96 -4.47 -15.51
N LEU A 49 12.35 -5.35 -14.72
CA LEU A 49 12.59 -5.40 -13.27
C LEU A 49 14.00 -5.92 -12.97
N GLY A 50 14.78 -5.11 -12.27
CA GLY A 50 16.11 -5.42 -11.74
C GLY A 50 16.10 -6.55 -10.72
N ASN A 51 17.29 -7.12 -10.47
CA ASN A 51 17.52 -8.08 -9.38
C ASN A 51 16.73 -9.40 -9.43
N VAL A 52 16.04 -9.67 -10.53
CA VAL A 52 15.44 -10.98 -10.84
C VAL A 52 16.36 -11.74 -11.79
N ASP A 53 16.75 -12.95 -11.40
CA ASP A 53 17.66 -13.81 -12.17
C ASP A 53 16.89 -14.65 -13.21
N GLN A 54 15.70 -15.14 -12.84
CA GLN A 54 14.88 -15.98 -13.70
C GLN A 54 13.39 -15.65 -13.62
N PHE A 55 12.71 -15.68 -14.76
CA PHE A 55 11.26 -15.53 -14.84
C PHE A 55 10.61 -16.83 -15.31
N PHE A 56 9.53 -17.21 -14.64
CA PHE A 56 8.66 -18.33 -15.01
C PHE A 56 7.26 -17.79 -15.31
N PHE A 57 6.57 -18.44 -16.24
CA PHE A 57 5.31 -17.93 -16.77
C PHE A 57 4.21 -18.97 -16.81
N ILE A 58 3.02 -18.58 -16.37
CA ILE A 58 1.78 -19.35 -16.58
C ILE A 58 0.96 -18.68 -17.67
N ASP A 59 0.62 -19.42 -18.73
CA ASP A 59 -0.25 -18.92 -19.79
C ASP A 59 -1.73 -19.15 -19.44
N ARG A 60 -2.24 -18.33 -18.50
CA ARG A 60 -3.62 -18.45 -18.01
C ARG A 60 -4.66 -18.30 -19.12
N LYS A 61 -4.38 -17.49 -20.15
CA LYS A 61 -5.29 -17.27 -21.28
C LYS A 61 -5.41 -18.54 -22.12
N LYS A 62 -4.29 -19.20 -22.41
CA LYS A 62 -4.28 -20.49 -23.11
C LYS A 62 -4.94 -21.59 -22.28
N ILE A 63 -4.64 -21.68 -20.98
CA ILE A 63 -5.28 -22.66 -20.07
C ILE A 63 -6.81 -22.45 -20.05
N ALA A 64 -7.28 -21.21 -19.90
CA ALA A 64 -8.70 -20.89 -19.90
C ALA A 64 -9.37 -21.19 -21.26
N SER A 65 -8.67 -20.93 -22.37
CA SER A 65 -9.15 -21.25 -23.72
C SER A 65 -9.32 -22.76 -23.90
N LEU A 66 -8.32 -23.57 -23.52
CA LEU A 66 -8.38 -25.03 -23.59
C LEU A 66 -9.51 -25.59 -22.72
N LYS A 67 -9.70 -25.06 -21.50
CA LYS A 67 -10.75 -25.50 -20.59
C LYS A 67 -12.17 -25.21 -21.10
N LYS A 68 -12.36 -24.08 -21.79
CA LYS A 68 -13.68 -23.64 -22.29
C LYS A 68 -14.03 -24.23 -23.65
N ASN A 69 -13.05 -24.75 -24.39
CA ASN A 69 -13.27 -25.26 -25.74
C ASN A 69 -13.93 -26.65 -25.67
N PRO A 70 -15.14 -26.84 -26.26
CA PRO A 70 -15.86 -28.11 -26.19
C PRO A 70 -15.19 -29.25 -26.98
N ILE A 71 -14.26 -28.92 -27.90
CA ILE A 71 -13.52 -29.89 -28.71
C ILE A 71 -12.37 -30.52 -27.91
N PHE A 72 -11.80 -29.78 -26.96
CA PHE A 72 -10.63 -30.22 -26.22
C PHE A 72 -11.01 -30.83 -24.87
N SER A 73 -10.35 -31.93 -24.51
CA SER A 73 -10.47 -32.49 -23.16
C SER A 73 -9.95 -31.49 -22.12
N PRO A 74 -10.63 -31.29 -20.98
CA PRO A 74 -10.10 -30.52 -19.86
C PRO A 74 -8.72 -31.00 -19.37
N ALA A 75 -8.36 -32.26 -19.64
CA ALA A 75 -7.03 -32.80 -19.36
C ALA A 75 -5.92 -32.01 -20.08
N LEU A 76 -6.16 -31.49 -21.29
CA LEU A 76 -5.19 -30.67 -22.02
C LEU A 76 -4.91 -29.34 -21.32
N ALA A 77 -5.89 -28.77 -20.62
CA ALA A 77 -5.69 -27.57 -19.83
C ALA A 77 -4.82 -27.85 -18.59
N ILE A 78 -5.01 -29.02 -17.96
CA ILE A 78 -4.20 -29.49 -16.83
C ILE A 78 -2.77 -29.79 -17.30
N GLU A 79 -2.61 -30.50 -18.41
CA GLU A 79 -1.31 -30.80 -19.01
C GLU A 79 -0.57 -29.51 -19.37
N LYS A 80 -1.26 -28.52 -19.97
CA LYS A 80 -0.65 -27.21 -20.25
C LYS A 80 -0.18 -26.51 -18.98
N PHE A 81 -1.00 -26.51 -17.93
CA PHE A 81 -0.62 -25.93 -16.64
C PHE A 81 0.57 -26.65 -16.00
N TYR A 82 0.59 -27.99 -16.05
CA TYR A 82 1.71 -28.79 -15.57
C TYR A 82 2.99 -28.49 -16.34
N ASN A 83 2.91 -28.40 -17.68
CA ASN A 83 4.04 -28.05 -18.53
C ASN A 83 4.57 -26.64 -18.27
N ASP A 84 3.69 -25.66 -17.98
CA ASP A 84 4.11 -24.29 -17.59
C ASP A 84 4.87 -24.26 -16.26
N LEU A 85 4.60 -25.23 -15.36
CA LEU A 85 5.26 -25.34 -14.07
C LEU A 85 6.47 -26.28 -14.09
N ALA A 86 6.73 -27.02 -15.17
CA ALA A 86 7.71 -28.10 -15.19
C ALA A 86 9.11 -27.63 -14.75
N ASP A 87 9.56 -26.47 -15.21
CA ASP A 87 10.89 -25.96 -14.86
C ASP A 87 10.93 -25.36 -13.43
N VAL A 88 9.81 -24.82 -12.95
CA VAL A 88 9.65 -24.40 -11.56
C VAL A 88 9.79 -25.62 -10.64
N GLN A 89 9.21 -26.76 -11.00
CA GLN A 89 9.24 -27.97 -10.20
C GLN A 89 10.61 -28.68 -10.18
N LYS A 90 11.36 -28.59 -11.28
CA LYS A 90 12.71 -29.17 -11.37
C LYS A 90 13.75 -28.39 -10.57
N THR A 91 13.43 -27.15 -10.21
CA THR A 91 14.35 -26.29 -9.46
C THR A 91 14.26 -26.59 -7.97
N ASN A 92 15.41 -26.77 -7.33
CA ASN A 92 15.48 -26.93 -5.87
C ASN A 92 15.38 -25.56 -5.20
N TRP A 93 14.25 -25.34 -4.51
CA TRP A 93 13.98 -24.08 -3.79
C TRP A 93 14.36 -24.20 -2.32
N ASP A 94 15.02 -23.17 -1.80
CA ASP A 94 15.24 -23.02 -0.35
C ASP A 94 14.06 -22.29 0.30
N GLN A 95 13.43 -21.37 -0.46
CA GLN A 95 12.29 -20.60 0.02
C GLN A 95 11.30 -20.29 -1.10
N ILE A 96 10.01 -20.37 -0.79
CA ILE A 96 8.92 -19.92 -1.64
C ILE A 96 8.14 -18.80 -0.94
N ILE A 97 8.08 -17.63 -1.58
CA ILE A 97 7.34 -16.47 -1.09
C ILE A 97 6.03 -16.39 -1.87
N ASN A 98 4.91 -16.65 -1.18
CA ASN A 98 3.58 -16.36 -1.71
C ASN A 98 3.38 -14.84 -1.65
N TYR A 99 3.78 -14.11 -2.69
CA TYR A 99 3.52 -12.67 -2.76
C TYR A 99 2.08 -12.37 -3.16
N SER A 100 1.41 -13.31 -3.85
CA SER A 100 0.02 -13.12 -4.27
C SER A 100 -0.93 -13.13 -3.08
N ASN A 101 -0.67 -14.01 -2.11
CA ASN A 101 -1.50 -14.35 -0.95
C ASN A 101 -2.98 -14.56 -1.26
N ASP A 102 -3.31 -14.87 -2.51
CA ASP A 102 -4.64 -15.26 -2.91
C ASP A 102 -4.77 -16.79 -2.90
N LYS A 103 -5.97 -17.26 -3.24
CA LYS A 103 -6.26 -18.69 -3.31
C LYS A 103 -5.35 -19.44 -4.29
N ILE A 104 -5.01 -18.81 -5.43
CA ILE A 104 -4.19 -19.44 -6.48
C ILE A 104 -2.75 -19.59 -6.02
N GLY A 105 -2.15 -18.50 -5.52
CA GLY A 105 -0.81 -18.51 -4.95
C GLY A 105 -0.69 -19.50 -3.79
N SER A 106 -1.71 -19.56 -2.93
CA SER A 106 -1.73 -20.50 -1.80
C SER A 106 -1.76 -21.96 -2.25
N TYR A 107 -2.55 -22.31 -3.27
CA TYR A 107 -2.51 -23.66 -3.85
C TYR A 107 -1.16 -23.99 -4.50
N LEU A 108 -0.55 -23.04 -5.20
CA LEU A 108 0.76 -23.25 -5.82
C LEU A 108 1.86 -23.49 -4.77
N VAL A 109 1.88 -22.70 -3.69
CA VAL A 109 2.82 -22.96 -2.58
C VAL A 109 2.56 -24.31 -1.95
N SER A 110 1.30 -24.67 -1.74
CA SER A 110 0.94 -26.00 -1.21
C SER A 110 1.46 -27.11 -2.11
N TYR A 111 1.26 -26.98 -3.42
CA TYR A 111 1.70 -27.94 -4.42
C TYR A 111 3.23 -28.09 -4.46
N LEU A 112 3.96 -26.98 -4.49
CA LEU A 112 5.42 -26.98 -4.58
C LEU A 112 6.10 -27.44 -3.28
N THR A 113 5.43 -27.30 -2.14
CA THR A 113 5.96 -27.73 -0.83
C THR A 113 5.46 -29.12 -0.38
N ALA A 114 4.46 -29.70 -1.06
CA ALA A 114 3.80 -30.94 -0.63
C ALA A 114 4.76 -32.11 -0.41
N ASN A 115 5.75 -32.27 -1.28
CA ASN A 115 6.72 -33.38 -1.22
C ASN A 115 8.09 -32.97 -0.65
N ASN A 116 8.26 -31.69 -0.28
CA ASN A 116 9.54 -31.12 0.13
C ASN A 116 9.36 -30.26 1.39
N PRO A 117 9.24 -30.88 2.58
CA PRO A 117 9.00 -30.17 3.83
C PRO A 117 10.17 -29.28 4.27
N SER A 118 11.36 -29.43 3.68
CA SER A 118 12.52 -28.58 3.94
C SER A 118 12.42 -27.19 3.31
N ILE A 119 11.49 -26.99 2.36
CA ILE A 119 11.30 -25.70 1.70
C ILE A 119 10.63 -24.74 2.68
N ASN A 120 11.31 -23.65 3.01
CA ASN A 120 10.71 -22.59 3.80
C ASN A 120 9.64 -21.86 2.97
N PHE A 121 8.56 -21.40 3.60
CA PHE A 121 7.54 -20.61 2.91
C PHE A 121 7.16 -19.36 3.67
N SER A 122 6.82 -18.30 2.93
CA SER A 122 6.31 -17.04 3.47
C SER A 122 4.95 -16.74 2.86
N GLY A 123 3.96 -16.40 3.69
CA GLY A 123 2.58 -16.16 3.30
C GLY A 123 1.64 -17.30 3.71
N ILE A 124 0.71 -17.63 2.82
CA ILE A 124 -0.35 -18.62 3.07
C ILE A 124 -0.15 -19.88 2.20
N LYS A 125 -0.45 -21.05 2.78
CA LYS A 125 -0.64 -22.31 2.06
C LYS A 125 -1.79 -23.13 2.67
N TYR A 126 -2.21 -24.19 1.98
CA TYR A 126 -3.16 -25.18 2.46
C TYR A 126 -2.43 -26.47 2.85
N LEU A 127 -2.93 -27.12 3.91
CA LEU A 127 -2.55 -28.47 4.28
C LEU A 127 -3.37 -29.49 3.47
N THR A 128 -2.97 -30.77 3.53
CA THR A 128 -3.70 -31.89 2.92
C THR A 128 -5.13 -32.03 3.47
N SER A 129 -5.36 -31.60 4.71
CA SER A 129 -6.68 -31.47 5.35
C SER A 129 -7.53 -30.32 4.79
N GLN A 130 -7.06 -29.59 3.77
CA GLN A 130 -7.68 -28.38 3.20
C GLN A 130 -7.78 -27.18 4.15
N THR A 131 -7.14 -27.28 5.32
CA THR A 131 -7.05 -26.19 6.27
C THR A 131 -5.93 -25.24 5.88
N MET A 132 -6.08 -23.96 6.21
CA MET A 132 -5.11 -22.93 5.88
C MET A 132 -4.00 -22.85 6.93
N THR A 133 -2.76 -22.74 6.50
CA THR A 133 -1.59 -22.45 7.35
C THR A 133 -0.95 -21.15 6.91
N ARG A 134 -0.59 -20.35 7.91
CA ARG A 134 0.04 -19.04 7.74
C ARG A 134 1.48 -19.12 8.24
N SER A 135 2.42 -18.44 7.58
CA SER A 135 3.83 -18.46 8.00
C SER A 135 4.11 -17.60 9.24
N SER A 136 3.29 -16.58 9.52
CA SER A 136 3.44 -15.68 10.66
C SER A 136 2.19 -14.82 10.90
N ASP A 137 2.15 -14.09 12.02
CA ASP A 137 1.12 -13.08 12.30
C ASP A 137 1.07 -11.97 11.22
N TRP A 138 2.17 -11.69 10.51
CA TRP A 138 2.15 -10.75 9.37
C TRP A 138 1.34 -11.26 8.18
N ALA A 139 1.17 -12.59 8.03
CA ALA A 139 0.25 -13.14 7.05
C ALA A 139 -1.22 -12.90 7.45
N ILE A 140 -1.52 -12.88 8.74
CA ILE A 140 -2.85 -12.50 9.27
C ILE A 140 -3.09 -11.00 9.01
N MET A 141 -2.11 -10.15 9.36
CA MET A 141 -2.19 -8.72 9.08
C MET A 141 -2.53 -8.46 7.62
N LEU A 142 -1.79 -9.07 6.69
CA LEU A 142 -1.97 -8.86 5.25
C LEU A 142 -3.33 -9.34 4.71
N ASN A 143 -3.83 -10.50 5.17
CA ASN A 143 -4.97 -11.17 4.54
C ASN A 143 -6.29 -11.06 5.29
N ASP A 144 -6.24 -10.88 6.60
CA ASP A 144 -7.43 -10.88 7.46
C ASP A 144 -7.70 -9.48 8.05
N ILE A 145 -6.67 -8.66 8.25
CA ILE A 145 -6.80 -7.33 8.88
C ILE A 145 -6.86 -6.23 7.82
N LEU A 146 -5.81 -6.04 7.03
CA LEU A 146 -5.74 -4.93 6.06
C LEU A 146 -6.94 -4.87 5.08
N PRO A 147 -7.58 -5.97 4.65
CA PRO A 147 -8.79 -5.89 3.84
C PRO A 147 -9.99 -5.25 4.56
N CYS A 148 -10.06 -5.33 5.88
CA CYS A 148 -11.18 -4.84 6.69
C CYS A 148 -11.13 -3.33 6.97
N TYR A 149 -9.99 -2.66 6.78
CA TYR A 149 -9.83 -1.23 7.09
C TYR A 149 -9.61 -0.41 5.84
N ASN A 150 -10.28 0.73 5.68
CA ASN A 150 -9.94 1.69 4.62
C ASN A 150 -8.71 2.54 4.98
N HIS A 151 -8.52 2.80 6.27
CA HIS A 151 -7.50 3.68 6.82
C HIS A 151 -6.47 2.85 7.59
N THR A 152 -5.53 2.23 6.88
CA THR A 152 -4.61 1.27 7.48
C THR A 152 -3.42 1.93 8.17
N PRO A 153 -2.91 1.31 9.25
CA PRO A 153 -1.72 1.81 9.94
C PRO A 153 -0.41 1.38 9.27
N ILE A 154 -0.44 0.48 8.28
CA ILE A 154 0.77 -0.08 7.63
C ILE A 154 0.57 -0.24 6.12
N HIS A 155 1.68 -0.12 5.39
CA HIS A 155 1.75 -0.32 3.95
C HIS A 155 1.89 -1.80 3.56
N PHE A 156 1.36 -2.19 2.39
CA PHE A 156 1.49 -3.57 1.91
C PHE A 156 2.96 -4.00 1.72
N ILE A 157 3.79 -3.14 1.14
CA ILE A 157 5.23 -3.42 0.94
C ILE A 157 5.91 -3.75 2.27
N ASP A 158 5.58 -3.03 3.34
CA ASP A 158 6.16 -3.25 4.65
C ASP A 158 5.67 -4.55 5.28
N CYS A 159 4.38 -4.87 5.14
CA CYS A 159 3.87 -6.18 5.52
C CYS A 159 4.62 -7.32 4.83
N TYR A 160 4.97 -7.18 3.54
CA TYR A 160 5.76 -8.21 2.83
C TYR A 160 7.18 -8.35 3.35
N HIS A 161 7.86 -7.25 3.69
CA HIS A 161 9.18 -7.29 4.32
C HIS A 161 9.13 -8.01 5.66
N GLN A 162 8.15 -7.66 6.49
CA GLN A 162 7.95 -8.27 7.81
C GLN A 162 7.53 -9.75 7.71
N LEU A 163 6.66 -10.09 6.76
CA LEU A 163 6.26 -11.47 6.45
C LEU A 163 7.44 -12.36 6.10
N CYS A 164 8.41 -11.82 5.37
CA CYS A 164 9.61 -12.55 4.93
C CYS A 164 10.77 -12.45 5.94
N GLY A 165 10.65 -11.62 6.99
CA GLY A 165 11.73 -11.33 7.92
C GLY A 165 12.93 -10.65 7.25
N VAL A 166 12.70 -9.87 6.20
CA VAL A 166 13.74 -9.18 5.42
C VAL A 166 13.75 -7.70 5.81
N PRO A 167 14.83 -7.19 6.43
CA PRO A 167 14.96 -5.77 6.71
C PRO A 167 14.88 -4.97 5.41
N TRP A 168 14.09 -3.90 5.42
CA TRP A 168 14.04 -3.01 4.27
C TRP A 168 15.40 -2.37 4.01
N THR A 169 15.74 -2.18 2.74
CA THR A 169 16.96 -1.48 2.33
C THR A 169 16.63 -0.42 1.28
N PRO A 170 17.17 0.81 1.39
CA PRO A 170 16.98 1.83 0.37
C PRO A 170 17.47 1.36 -0.99
N LEU A 171 16.84 1.90 -2.04
CA LEU A 171 17.34 1.72 -3.39
C LEU A 171 18.70 2.44 -3.47
N LYS A 172 19.72 1.73 -3.98
CA LYS A 172 21.05 2.33 -4.24
C LYS A 172 21.18 2.84 -5.67
N ASN A 173 20.36 2.29 -6.57
CA ASN A 173 20.33 2.54 -8.01
C ASN A 173 18.90 2.35 -8.50
N ASN A 174 18.61 2.85 -9.71
CA ASN A 174 17.37 2.57 -10.42
C ASN A 174 17.20 1.04 -10.60
N LEU A 175 16.14 0.48 -10.03
CA LEU A 175 15.84 -0.95 -10.14
C LEU A 175 15.23 -1.28 -11.51
N ILE A 176 14.69 -0.30 -12.22
CA ILE A 176 14.16 -0.47 -13.57
C ILE A 176 15.32 -0.47 -14.58
N LYS A 177 15.55 -1.62 -15.21
CA LYS A 177 16.47 -1.76 -16.34
C LYS A 177 15.93 -0.93 -17.50
N THR A 178 16.85 -0.19 -18.11
CA THR A 178 16.58 0.67 -19.26
C THR A 178 17.44 0.26 -20.44
N HIS A 179 17.07 0.71 -21.64
CA HIS A 179 17.79 0.38 -22.86
C HIS A 179 18.58 1.60 -23.32
N PRO A 180 19.91 1.51 -23.53
CA PRO A 180 20.75 2.68 -23.85
C PRO A 180 20.29 3.48 -25.06
N LYS A 181 19.74 2.82 -26.10
CA LYS A 181 19.18 3.53 -27.27
C LYS A 181 17.93 4.35 -26.94
N HIS A 182 17.06 3.84 -26.06
CA HIS A 182 15.86 4.58 -25.64
C HIS A 182 16.27 5.73 -24.72
N ASP A 183 17.26 5.51 -23.86
CA ASP A 183 17.82 6.57 -23.02
C ASP A 183 18.35 7.73 -23.85
N GLN A 184 19.20 7.45 -24.85
CA GLN A 184 19.74 8.48 -25.73
C GLN A 184 18.61 9.20 -26.48
N SER A 185 17.65 8.47 -27.04
CA SER A 185 16.53 9.07 -27.76
C SER A 185 15.68 9.98 -26.86
N VAL A 186 15.46 9.61 -25.61
CA VAL A 186 14.73 10.44 -24.64
C VAL A 186 15.57 11.67 -24.29
N GLN A 187 16.86 11.50 -23.99
CA GLN A 187 17.77 12.61 -23.69
C GLN A 187 17.80 13.63 -24.84
N ASP A 188 17.91 13.18 -26.09
CA ASP A 188 17.93 14.06 -27.26
C ASP A 188 16.64 14.88 -27.39
N VAL A 189 15.48 14.29 -27.08
CA VAL A 189 14.18 15.00 -27.06
C VAL A 189 14.15 16.02 -25.91
N LEU A 190 14.53 15.61 -24.71
CA LEU A 190 14.50 16.48 -23.53
C LEU A 190 15.52 17.61 -23.61
N GLU A 191 16.67 17.39 -24.24
CA GLU A 191 17.66 18.44 -24.50
C GLU A 191 17.18 19.47 -25.50
N LYS A 192 16.40 19.08 -26.51
CA LYS A 192 15.80 20.04 -27.46
C LYS A 192 14.82 20.96 -26.76
N ILE A 193 13.95 20.41 -25.90
CA ILE A 193 13.04 21.18 -25.06
C ILE A 193 13.81 22.23 -24.24
N LYS A 194 14.97 21.85 -23.69
CA LYS A 194 15.82 22.76 -22.89
C LYS A 194 16.54 23.84 -23.71
N LYS A 195 16.72 23.64 -25.03
CA LYS A 195 17.48 24.54 -25.92
C LYS A 195 16.59 25.51 -26.69
N ASP A 196 15.34 25.13 -26.97
CA ASP A 196 14.40 25.93 -27.77
C ASP A 196 13.86 27.15 -27.01
N ASP A 197 14.05 27.22 -25.69
CA ASP A 197 13.61 28.36 -24.89
C ASP A 197 14.71 29.43 -24.75
N THR A 198 14.50 30.56 -25.42
CA THR A 198 15.40 31.73 -25.42
C THR A 198 15.50 32.48 -24.08
N VAL A 199 14.88 31.97 -23.02
CA VAL A 199 14.79 32.63 -21.71
C VAL A 199 15.81 32.03 -20.71
N ALA A 200 16.96 32.69 -20.64
CA ALA A 200 17.85 32.82 -19.48
C ALA A 200 18.10 31.58 -18.58
N HIS A 201 19.24 30.90 -18.80
CA HIS A 201 20.17 30.31 -17.80
C HIS A 201 19.63 29.40 -16.68
N ASN A 202 18.35 29.08 -16.62
CA ASN A 202 17.77 28.14 -15.66
C ASN A 202 17.55 26.80 -16.34
N GLU A 203 18.00 25.71 -15.70
CA GLU A 203 17.71 24.35 -16.18
C GLU A 203 16.21 24.09 -16.11
N ILE A 204 15.53 24.11 -17.26
CA ILE A 204 14.11 23.74 -17.38
C ILE A 204 13.93 22.31 -16.88
N GLN A 205 12.97 22.14 -15.97
CA GLN A 205 12.59 20.84 -15.42
C GLN A 205 11.41 20.26 -16.20
N VAL A 206 11.53 18.99 -16.60
CA VAL A 206 10.52 18.35 -17.44
C VAL A 206 9.57 17.52 -16.58
N ILE A 207 8.26 17.78 -16.74
CA ILE A 207 7.18 17.20 -15.94
C ILE A 207 6.35 16.27 -16.82
N GLY A 208 6.37 14.97 -16.51
CA GLY A 208 5.53 14.01 -17.22
C GLY A 208 4.12 13.97 -16.67
N ILE A 209 3.11 14.00 -17.56
CA ILE A 209 1.70 13.92 -17.19
C ILE A 209 1.11 12.65 -17.80
N GLN A 210 0.72 11.69 -16.96
CA GLN A 210 -0.04 10.52 -17.41
C GLN A 210 -1.51 10.91 -17.66
N LEU A 211 -1.98 10.71 -18.89
CA LEU A 211 -3.33 11.13 -19.29
C LEU A 211 -4.44 10.16 -18.87
N LYS A 212 -4.19 8.86 -18.92
CA LYS A 212 -5.19 7.83 -18.64
C LYS A 212 -4.69 6.73 -17.73
N SER A 213 -5.64 6.08 -17.07
CA SER A 213 -5.45 4.83 -16.34
C SER A 213 -6.31 3.72 -16.95
N SER A 214 -6.11 2.49 -16.47
CA SER A 214 -6.95 1.35 -16.87
C SER A 214 -8.37 1.38 -16.27
N ASP A 215 -8.63 2.28 -15.33
CA ASP A 215 -9.91 2.40 -14.62
C ASP A 215 -10.32 3.86 -14.62
N THR A 216 -11.28 4.22 -15.49
CA THR A 216 -11.67 5.62 -15.74
C THR A 216 -12.09 6.37 -14.48
N SER A 217 -12.51 5.69 -13.42
CA SER A 217 -12.79 6.30 -12.11
C SER A 217 -11.55 6.93 -11.43
N LYS A 218 -10.35 6.62 -11.91
CA LYS A 218 -9.07 7.18 -11.44
C LYS A 218 -8.55 8.30 -12.33
N ASP A 219 -9.13 8.49 -13.51
CA ASP A 219 -8.60 9.44 -14.49
C ASP A 219 -8.72 10.88 -13.96
N ILE A 220 -7.76 11.72 -14.35
CA ILE A 220 -7.84 13.15 -14.12
C ILE A 220 -8.69 13.73 -15.25
N PRO A 221 -9.75 14.51 -14.97
CA PRO A 221 -10.59 15.10 -16.00
C PRO A 221 -9.76 15.91 -17.00
N ALA A 222 -10.08 15.79 -18.28
CA ALA A 222 -9.32 16.45 -19.35
C ALA A 222 -9.28 17.97 -19.15
N GLU A 223 -10.37 18.59 -18.70
CA GLU A 223 -10.45 20.01 -18.36
C GLU A 223 -9.43 20.41 -17.29
N THR A 224 -9.29 19.59 -16.25
CA THR A 224 -8.30 19.79 -15.18
C THR A 224 -6.87 19.63 -15.70
N ILE A 225 -6.64 18.69 -16.62
CA ILE A 225 -5.32 18.53 -17.27
C ILE A 225 -4.99 19.75 -18.14
N ILE A 226 -5.94 20.26 -18.92
CA ILE A 226 -5.74 21.45 -19.75
C ILE A 226 -5.41 22.66 -18.87
N GLU A 227 -6.19 22.92 -17.82
CA GLU A 227 -5.91 24.01 -16.88
C GLU A 227 -4.53 23.84 -16.22
N LEU A 228 -4.15 22.62 -15.84
CA LEU A 228 -2.84 22.32 -15.27
C LEU A 228 -1.70 22.60 -16.25
N ILE A 229 -1.84 22.20 -17.51
CA ILE A 229 -0.83 22.46 -18.55
C ILE A 229 -0.66 23.98 -18.73
N GLY A 230 -1.75 24.75 -18.73
CA GLY A 230 -1.69 26.21 -18.73
C GLY A 230 -0.83 26.76 -17.59
N LEU A 231 -1.10 26.33 -16.34
CA LEU A 231 -0.31 26.73 -15.17
C LEU A 231 1.17 26.33 -15.25
N LEU A 232 1.47 25.19 -15.89
CA LEU A 232 2.85 24.72 -16.10
C LEU A 232 3.58 25.57 -17.14
N LEU A 233 2.93 25.87 -18.27
CA LEU A 233 3.51 26.70 -19.33
C LEU A 233 3.71 28.16 -18.90
N ASP A 234 2.89 28.66 -17.98
CA ASP A 234 3.06 29.99 -17.36
C ASP A 234 4.31 30.08 -16.46
N ASN A 235 4.90 28.94 -16.07
CA ASN A 235 6.08 28.88 -15.22
C ASN A 235 7.35 28.59 -16.06
N PRO A 236 8.27 29.56 -16.20
CA PRO A 236 9.44 29.43 -17.09
C PRO A 236 10.48 28.41 -16.62
N LYS A 237 10.29 27.77 -15.46
CA LYS A 237 11.21 26.75 -14.92
C LYS A 237 10.78 25.32 -15.25
N VAL A 238 9.57 25.12 -15.77
CA VAL A 238 9.01 23.78 -15.99
C VAL A 238 8.45 23.63 -17.40
N PHE A 239 8.49 22.42 -17.93
CA PHE A 239 7.88 22.11 -19.22
C PHE A 239 7.08 20.80 -19.13
N PRO A 240 5.78 20.81 -19.51
CA PRO A 240 4.95 19.61 -19.48
C PRO A 240 5.21 18.71 -20.69
N VAL A 241 5.27 17.40 -20.47
CA VAL A 241 5.24 16.38 -21.53
C VAL A 241 4.11 15.39 -21.28
N LEU A 242 3.39 15.02 -22.33
CA LEU A 242 2.26 14.10 -22.23
C LEU A 242 2.76 12.65 -22.36
N LEU A 243 2.45 11.82 -21.38
CA LEU A 243 2.81 10.40 -21.36
C LEU A 243 1.60 9.57 -21.77
N ILE A 244 1.74 8.82 -22.86
CA ILE A 244 0.68 7.95 -23.38
C ILE A 244 1.17 6.54 -23.73
N ALA A 245 0.29 5.58 -23.58
CA ALA A 245 0.44 4.26 -24.19
C ALA A 245 0.15 4.32 -25.71
N PRO A 246 0.72 3.41 -26.52
CA PRO A 246 0.46 3.31 -27.97
C PRO A 246 -0.91 2.68 -28.24
N ILE A 247 -1.97 3.32 -27.75
CA ILE A 247 -3.37 2.90 -27.86
C ILE A 247 -4.17 4.07 -28.42
N LYS A 248 -5.03 3.79 -29.41
CA LYS A 248 -5.78 4.81 -30.15
C LYS A 248 -6.55 5.78 -29.25
N SER A 249 -7.18 5.28 -28.18
CA SER A 249 -7.96 6.10 -27.25
C SER A 249 -7.12 7.04 -26.36
N GLU A 250 -5.82 6.80 -26.20
CA GLU A 250 -4.88 7.72 -25.54
C GLU A 250 -4.25 8.68 -26.55
N GLN A 251 -3.94 8.19 -27.76
CA GLN A 251 -3.48 9.02 -28.88
C GLN A 251 -4.50 10.11 -29.24
N ASP A 252 -5.78 9.75 -29.34
CA ASP A 252 -6.85 10.70 -29.67
C ASP A 252 -6.97 11.78 -28.59
N LEU A 253 -6.96 11.39 -27.30
CA LEU A 253 -7.00 12.34 -26.19
C LEU A 253 -5.77 13.27 -26.17
N ALA A 254 -4.57 12.73 -26.42
CA ALA A 254 -3.36 13.54 -26.49
C ALA A 254 -3.40 14.51 -27.67
N CYS A 255 -3.95 14.11 -28.82
CA CYS A 255 -4.16 15.01 -29.96
C CYS A 255 -5.13 16.13 -29.62
N ASP A 256 -6.26 15.82 -28.98
CA ASP A 256 -7.26 16.82 -28.58
C ASP A 256 -6.67 17.84 -27.60
N ILE A 257 -5.92 17.37 -26.60
CA ILE A 257 -5.23 18.25 -25.64
C ILE A 257 -4.15 19.07 -26.34
N ASN A 258 -3.31 18.47 -27.19
CA ASN A 258 -2.23 19.18 -27.86
C ASN A 258 -2.76 20.23 -28.85
N ALA A 259 -3.88 19.95 -29.52
CA ALA A 259 -4.55 20.91 -30.40
C ALA A 259 -5.03 22.15 -29.65
N TYR A 260 -5.39 22.04 -28.36
CA TYR A 260 -5.73 23.17 -27.50
C TYR A 260 -4.53 24.12 -27.26
N PHE A 261 -3.31 23.60 -27.34
CA PHE A 261 -2.04 24.33 -27.15
C PHE A 261 -1.27 24.52 -28.46
N ASP A 262 -1.99 24.73 -29.57
CA ASP A 262 -1.42 24.98 -30.90
C ASP A 262 -0.41 23.91 -31.39
N ASN A 263 -0.55 22.67 -30.91
CA ASN A 263 0.34 21.54 -31.19
C ASN A 263 1.80 21.75 -30.73
N THR A 264 2.01 22.56 -29.69
CA THR A 264 3.34 22.87 -29.15
C THR A 264 3.82 21.87 -28.10
N LEU A 265 2.94 21.06 -27.52
CA LEU A 265 3.30 20.09 -26.49
C LEU A 265 4.05 18.90 -27.09
N VAL A 266 4.99 18.38 -26.31
CA VAL A 266 5.68 17.13 -26.62
C VAL A 266 4.86 15.95 -26.08
N VAL A 267 4.45 15.07 -26.99
CA VAL A 267 3.79 13.81 -26.67
C VAL A 267 4.81 12.68 -26.74
N ILE A 268 5.05 12.02 -25.62
CA ILE A 268 5.91 10.86 -25.54
C ILE A 268 5.02 9.61 -25.54
N GLU A 269 4.85 9.04 -26.73
CA GLU A 269 4.29 7.71 -26.88
C GLU A 269 5.35 6.68 -26.54
N SER A 270 5.07 5.87 -25.51
CA SER A 270 6.01 4.87 -25.02
C SER A 270 5.32 3.56 -24.79
N ASP A 271 5.87 2.50 -25.38
CA ASP A 271 5.53 1.17 -24.93
C ASP A 271 6.09 0.93 -23.52
N LEU A 272 5.61 -0.13 -22.88
CA LEU A 272 6.00 -0.45 -21.51
C LEU A 272 7.48 -0.82 -21.37
N TYR A 273 8.18 -1.12 -22.46
CA TYR A 273 9.61 -1.42 -22.46
C TYR A 273 10.45 -0.13 -22.45
N ALA A 274 10.06 0.88 -23.23
CA ALA A 274 10.72 2.18 -23.28
C ALA A 274 10.35 3.09 -22.09
N LEU A 275 9.21 2.87 -21.42
CA LEU A 275 8.70 3.73 -20.35
C LEU A 275 9.69 3.94 -19.20
N GLY A 276 10.46 2.92 -18.79
CA GLY A 276 11.50 3.08 -17.75
C GLY A 276 12.58 4.09 -18.14
N SER A 277 12.91 4.16 -19.43
CA SER A 277 13.87 5.13 -19.98
C SER A 277 13.32 6.55 -19.98
N VAL A 278 12.00 6.69 -20.15
CA VAL A 278 11.32 7.99 -20.04
C VAL A 278 11.28 8.47 -18.59
N ILE A 279 10.73 7.66 -17.68
CA ILE A 279 10.48 8.01 -16.28
C ILE A 279 11.77 8.47 -15.57
N LYS A 280 12.90 7.81 -15.81
CA LYS A 280 14.16 8.16 -15.12
C LYS A 280 14.76 9.51 -15.50
N HIS A 281 14.34 10.09 -16.62
CA HIS A 281 14.85 11.39 -17.08
C HIS A 281 13.89 12.56 -16.80
N LEU A 282 12.71 12.28 -16.26
CA LEU A 282 11.76 13.31 -15.85
C LEU A 282 12.11 13.82 -14.44
N ASN A 283 11.85 15.09 -14.19
CA ASN A 283 12.08 15.71 -12.88
C ASN A 283 10.94 15.41 -11.90
N CYS A 284 9.72 15.26 -12.42
CA CYS A 284 8.55 14.83 -11.66
C CYS A 284 7.54 14.17 -12.60
N VAL A 285 6.75 13.23 -12.08
CA VAL A 285 5.62 12.61 -12.80
C VAL A 285 4.32 12.90 -12.07
N ILE A 286 3.31 13.39 -12.79
CA ILE A 286 1.94 13.54 -12.30
C ILE A 286 1.16 12.33 -12.82
N THR A 287 0.68 11.49 -11.91
CA THR A 287 0.07 10.20 -12.25
C THR A 287 -1.12 9.88 -11.36
N PRO A 288 -2.22 9.30 -11.89
CA PRO A 288 -3.20 8.64 -11.04
C PRO A 288 -2.63 7.35 -10.41
N ASP A 289 -3.41 6.68 -9.58
CA ASP A 289 -3.04 5.39 -8.97
C ASP A 289 -2.97 4.25 -10.00
N THR A 290 -1.82 4.14 -10.67
CA THR A 290 -1.51 3.17 -11.73
C THR A 290 -0.17 2.46 -11.48
N PHE A 291 0.20 1.52 -12.35
CA PHE A 291 1.51 0.86 -12.23
C PHE A 291 2.70 1.82 -12.49
N ILE A 292 2.48 2.95 -13.18
CA ILE A 292 3.53 3.94 -13.47
C ILE A 292 4.11 4.49 -12.17
N LYS A 293 3.26 4.72 -11.16
CA LYS A 293 3.72 5.17 -9.83
C LYS A 293 4.73 4.20 -9.21
N HIS A 294 4.52 2.89 -9.35
CA HIS A 294 5.45 1.91 -8.81
C HIS A 294 6.76 1.84 -9.61
N MET A 295 6.72 2.18 -10.90
CA MET A 295 7.96 2.36 -11.67
C MET A 295 8.72 3.63 -11.24
N CYS A 296 8.01 4.72 -10.94
CA CYS A 296 8.61 5.92 -10.36
C CYS A 296 9.22 5.63 -8.98
N ASP A 297 8.53 4.88 -8.11
CA ASP A 297 9.06 4.45 -6.80
C ASP A 297 10.39 3.66 -6.95
N LEU A 298 10.46 2.76 -7.92
CA LEU A 298 11.65 1.94 -8.19
C LEU A 298 12.77 2.65 -8.95
N SER A 299 12.44 3.76 -9.62
CA SER A 299 13.40 4.62 -10.32
C SER A 299 13.85 5.82 -9.49
N GLU A 300 13.29 5.98 -8.28
CA GLU A 300 13.45 7.14 -7.40
C GLU A 300 13.03 8.49 -8.03
N THR A 301 12.27 8.45 -9.13
CA THR A 301 11.71 9.64 -9.77
C THR A 301 10.61 10.23 -8.87
N PRO A 302 10.72 11.52 -8.46
CA PRO A 302 9.66 12.19 -7.72
C PRO A 302 8.32 12.17 -8.47
N MET A 303 7.22 12.09 -7.75
CA MET A 303 5.89 12.11 -8.36
C MET A 303 4.84 12.78 -7.48
N VAL A 304 3.75 13.16 -8.13
CA VAL A 304 2.49 13.53 -7.49
C VAL A 304 1.46 12.46 -7.87
N GLU A 305 1.11 11.60 -6.91
CA GLU A 305 0.05 10.61 -7.05
C GLU A 305 -1.31 11.27 -6.84
N ILE A 306 -2.18 11.24 -7.86
CA ILE A 306 -3.56 11.72 -7.77
C ILE A 306 -4.47 10.56 -7.34
N SER A 307 -4.87 10.57 -6.08
CA SER A 307 -5.58 9.47 -5.45
C SER A 307 -7.08 9.75 -5.35
N ARG A 308 -7.85 9.33 -6.38
CA ARG A 308 -9.31 9.58 -6.49
C ARG A 308 -10.19 8.34 -6.57
N GLY A 309 -9.64 7.20 -7.01
CA GLY A 309 -10.44 5.99 -7.20
C GLY A 309 -10.60 5.14 -5.93
N LYS A 310 -11.21 3.96 -6.13
CA LYS A 310 -11.51 2.94 -5.10
C LYS A 310 -10.32 2.40 -4.31
N SER A 311 -9.11 2.70 -4.74
CA SER A 311 -7.87 2.13 -4.20
C SER A 311 -7.35 3.01 -3.07
N PRO A 312 -7.31 2.52 -1.80
CA PRO A 312 -6.88 3.33 -0.68
C PRO A 312 -5.36 3.52 -0.68
N PHE A 313 -4.90 4.75 -0.88
CA PHE A 313 -3.46 5.07 -0.89
C PHE A 313 -2.78 4.75 0.44
N LEU A 314 -3.51 4.80 1.56
CA LEU A 314 -2.96 4.46 2.87
C LEU A 314 -2.44 3.01 2.97
N LYS A 315 -2.83 2.14 2.02
CA LYS A 315 -2.31 0.77 1.90
C LYS A 315 -1.16 0.62 0.89
N GLN A 316 -1.15 1.46 -0.15
CA GLN A 316 -0.42 1.17 -1.38
C GLN A 316 0.07 2.41 -2.16
N GLY A 317 0.05 3.59 -1.55
CA GLY A 317 0.53 4.83 -2.15
C GLY A 317 2.02 4.77 -2.53
N THR A 318 2.54 5.88 -3.04
CA THR A 318 3.96 6.01 -3.33
C THR A 318 4.84 5.65 -2.13
N TYR A 319 5.88 4.87 -2.41
CA TYR A 319 6.89 4.48 -1.43
C TYR A 319 8.15 5.37 -1.48
N ASN A 320 8.18 6.36 -2.39
CA ASN A 320 9.26 7.34 -2.57
C ASN A 320 9.10 8.54 -1.64
N LEU A 321 10.09 8.78 -0.78
CA LEU A 321 10.09 9.87 0.21
C LEU A 321 10.07 11.29 -0.38
N ASN A 322 10.44 11.45 -1.65
CA ASN A 322 10.40 12.74 -2.35
C ASN A 322 9.09 12.95 -3.13
N SER A 323 8.13 12.05 -2.99
CA SER A 323 6.85 12.09 -3.70
C SER A 323 5.71 12.48 -2.78
N PHE A 324 4.62 12.96 -3.35
CA PHE A 324 3.44 13.38 -2.62
C PHE A 324 2.18 12.73 -3.17
N ILE A 325 1.18 12.59 -2.31
CA ILE A 325 -0.13 12.05 -2.66
C ILE A 325 -1.15 13.16 -2.49
N LEU A 326 -1.86 13.50 -3.56
CA LEU A 326 -2.96 14.44 -3.53
C LEU A 326 -4.29 13.68 -3.55
N THR A 327 -5.12 13.92 -2.55
CA THR A 327 -6.41 13.24 -2.35
C THR A 327 -7.47 14.25 -1.92
N PRO A 328 -8.76 13.99 -2.18
CA PRO A 328 -9.80 14.63 -1.39
C PRO A 328 -9.61 14.31 0.11
N THR A 329 -10.09 15.19 0.99
CA THR A 329 -10.06 14.97 2.45
C THR A 329 -10.63 13.59 2.80
N LEU A 330 -9.95 12.84 3.69
CA LEU A 330 -10.31 11.46 4.01
C LEU A 330 -11.76 11.29 4.49
N SER A 331 -12.30 12.26 5.23
CA SER A 331 -13.68 12.22 5.74
C SER A 331 -14.74 12.27 4.65
N THR A 332 -14.44 12.87 3.50
CA THR A 332 -15.36 12.97 2.36
C THR A 332 -15.05 11.92 1.30
N ARG A 333 -13.95 11.18 1.44
CA ARG A 333 -13.46 10.22 0.46
C ARG A 333 -14.28 8.92 0.52
N LYS A 334 -14.83 8.54 -0.64
CA LYS A 334 -15.46 7.22 -0.84
C LYS A 334 -14.55 6.32 -1.68
N TYR A 335 -14.46 5.05 -1.31
CA TYR A 335 -13.64 4.03 -1.99
C TYR A 335 -14.47 3.08 -2.85
N ASP A 336 -15.39 3.61 -3.64
CA ASP A 336 -16.20 2.83 -4.59
C ASP A 336 -15.94 3.27 -6.04
N SER A 337 -16.28 2.41 -7.00
CA SER A 337 -16.07 2.65 -8.43
C SER A 337 -17.27 3.30 -9.13
N THR A 338 -18.36 3.56 -8.41
CA THR A 338 -19.63 4.02 -8.97
C THR A 338 -19.88 5.49 -8.74
N ASN A 339 -19.18 6.11 -7.80
CA ASN A 339 -19.39 7.51 -7.44
C ASN A 339 -18.48 8.45 -8.22
N LEU A 340 -19.11 9.23 -9.10
CA LEU A 340 -18.58 10.47 -9.68
C LEU A 340 -18.40 11.57 -8.60
N GLU A 341 -18.78 11.34 -7.33
CA GLU A 341 -18.69 12.35 -6.26
C GLU A 341 -17.25 12.76 -5.89
N ASN A 342 -16.25 11.95 -6.22
CA ASN A 342 -14.84 12.34 -6.07
C ASN A 342 -14.37 13.23 -7.24
N GLU A 343 -15.21 13.43 -8.27
CA GLU A 343 -14.90 14.29 -9.41
C GLU A 343 -15.01 15.77 -9.04
N GLY A 344 -14.11 16.57 -9.60
CA GLY A 344 -14.05 18.03 -9.39
C GLY A 344 -13.48 18.51 -8.05
N ARG A 345 -13.26 17.62 -7.08
CA ARG A 345 -12.72 18.01 -5.76
C ARG A 345 -11.24 18.39 -5.77
N ILE A 346 -10.46 17.76 -6.64
CA ILE A 346 -9.06 18.12 -6.90
C ILE A 346 -9.02 18.99 -8.14
N LYS A 347 -8.50 20.23 -8.01
CA LYS A 347 -8.36 21.19 -9.10
C LYS A 347 -6.94 21.20 -9.66
N ALA A 348 -6.77 21.81 -10.83
CA ALA A 348 -5.47 21.95 -11.49
C ALA A 348 -4.46 22.68 -10.61
N HIS A 349 -4.89 23.76 -9.95
CA HIS A 349 -4.07 24.50 -8.99
C HIS A 349 -3.58 23.60 -7.84
N ASP A 350 -4.39 22.68 -7.32
CA ASP A 350 -3.96 21.78 -6.23
C ASP A 350 -2.85 20.82 -6.70
N ILE A 351 -2.99 20.30 -7.92
CA ILE A 351 -1.98 19.43 -8.56
C ILE A 351 -0.68 20.21 -8.79
N TYR A 352 -0.79 21.44 -9.30
CA TYR A 352 0.34 22.33 -9.53
C TYR A 352 1.11 22.63 -8.22
N GLN A 353 0.39 22.94 -7.14
CA GLN A 353 0.99 23.20 -5.82
C GLN A 353 1.70 21.96 -5.26
N ALA A 354 1.09 20.78 -5.37
CA ALA A 354 1.73 19.52 -4.98
C ALA A 354 3.00 19.23 -5.79
N MET A 355 2.99 19.55 -7.08
CA MET A 355 4.17 19.40 -7.96
C MET A 355 5.28 20.38 -7.60
N GLN A 356 4.96 21.64 -7.34
CA GLN A 356 5.93 22.63 -6.87
C GLN A 356 6.58 22.20 -5.54
N LEU A 357 5.79 21.58 -4.64
CA LEU A 357 6.30 21.03 -3.39
C LEU A 357 7.22 19.81 -3.65
N ALA A 358 6.86 18.90 -4.56
CA ALA A 358 7.68 17.76 -4.96
C ALA A 358 9.04 18.18 -5.55
N LEU A 359 9.05 19.26 -6.33
CA LEU A 359 10.26 19.87 -6.90
C LEU A 359 11.01 20.78 -5.93
N LYS A 360 10.49 20.99 -4.72
CA LYS A 360 11.05 21.89 -3.69
C LYS A 360 11.13 23.36 -4.16
N HIS A 361 10.24 23.76 -5.06
CA HIS A 361 10.11 25.15 -5.50
C HIS A 361 9.40 26.04 -4.49
N ILE A 362 8.57 25.44 -3.63
CA ILE A 362 7.86 26.12 -2.55
C ILE A 362 8.04 25.34 -1.24
N SER A 363 7.86 26.04 -0.12
CA SER A 363 7.83 25.41 1.20
C SER A 363 6.42 24.89 1.54
N ILE A 364 6.34 24.02 2.54
CA ILE A 364 5.05 23.53 3.09
C ILE A 364 4.17 24.72 3.55
N SER A 365 4.75 25.73 4.19
CA SER A 365 4.01 26.90 4.68
C SER A 365 3.47 27.81 3.57
N ASP A 366 4.10 27.80 2.39
CA ASP A 366 3.67 28.61 1.25
C ASP A 366 2.65 27.91 0.36
N THR A 367 2.44 26.60 0.58
CA THR A 367 1.56 25.77 -0.23
C THR A 367 0.10 26.06 0.13
N LYS A 368 -0.71 26.43 -0.87
CA LYS A 368 -2.14 26.72 -0.71
C LYS A 368 -2.98 25.74 -1.51
N LEU A 369 -3.93 25.10 -0.86
CA LEU A 369 -4.84 24.14 -1.50
C LEU A 369 -6.29 24.59 -1.39
N SER A 370 -7.11 24.06 -2.29
CA SER A 370 -8.56 24.07 -2.15
C SER A 370 -8.98 23.37 -0.83
N SER A 371 -10.10 23.81 -0.25
CA SER A 371 -10.57 23.34 1.07
C SER A 371 -10.87 21.83 1.15
N GLU A 372 -11.08 21.18 0.01
CA GLU A 372 -11.43 19.75 -0.08
C GLU A 372 -10.23 18.87 -0.43
N ALA A 373 -9.05 19.43 -0.61
CA ALA A 373 -7.84 18.72 -1.00
C ALA A 373 -6.83 18.64 0.15
N THR A 374 -6.14 17.51 0.21
CA THR A 374 -5.07 17.26 1.18
C THR A 374 -3.88 16.66 0.46
N ILE A 375 -2.69 17.22 0.72
CA ILE A 375 -1.42 16.61 0.35
C ILE A 375 -0.95 15.74 1.50
N TYR A 376 -0.67 14.47 1.21
CA TYR A 376 0.00 13.53 2.11
C TYR A 376 1.45 13.30 1.65
N GLY A 377 2.36 13.28 2.62
CA GLY A 377 3.76 12.94 2.43
C GLY A 377 4.07 11.57 3.04
N PRO A 378 4.82 10.70 2.35
CA PRO A 378 5.33 9.46 2.92
C PRO A 378 6.41 9.75 3.97
N VAL A 379 6.27 9.13 5.13
CA VAL A 379 7.23 9.18 6.24
C VAL A 379 7.59 7.75 6.61
N ARG A 380 8.83 7.54 7.06
CA ARG A 380 9.36 6.22 7.40
C ARG A 380 9.67 6.12 8.89
N ASP A 381 9.28 4.99 9.47
CA ASP A 381 9.71 4.56 10.79
C ASP A 381 10.09 3.06 10.78
N GLU A 382 10.19 2.42 11.95
CA GLU A 382 10.60 1.02 12.09
C GLU A 382 9.59 0.01 11.53
N LEU A 383 8.31 0.37 11.42
CA LEU A 383 7.29 -0.42 10.71
C LEU A 383 7.27 -0.13 9.21
N GLY A 384 8.08 0.81 8.72
CA GLY A 384 8.19 1.17 7.31
C GLY A 384 7.48 2.47 6.96
N ILE A 385 6.87 2.55 5.79
CA ILE A 385 6.18 3.75 5.30
C ILE A 385 4.80 3.90 5.96
N TYR A 386 4.47 5.15 6.28
CA TYR A 386 3.13 5.62 6.55
C TYR A 386 2.98 7.03 5.96
N TYR A 387 1.75 7.56 5.95
CA TYR A 387 1.46 8.83 5.31
C TYR A 387 0.97 9.85 6.32
N MET A 388 1.56 11.04 6.28
CA MET A 388 1.19 12.18 7.11
C MET A 388 0.57 13.28 6.26
N PRO A 389 -0.52 13.93 6.69
CA PRO A 389 -1.02 15.11 6.01
C PRO A 389 -0.01 16.25 6.19
N VAL A 390 0.39 16.85 5.08
CA VAL A 390 1.43 17.90 5.01
C VAL A 390 0.78 19.27 4.81
N VAL A 391 -0.22 19.34 3.92
CA VAL A 391 -0.95 20.57 3.59
C VAL A 391 -2.43 20.22 3.37
N GLY A 392 -3.32 21.13 3.75
CA GLY A 392 -4.77 20.98 3.56
C GLY A 392 -5.51 20.53 4.81
N GLY A 393 -6.84 20.40 4.70
CA GLY A 393 -7.67 19.91 5.78
C GLY A 393 -7.51 18.40 5.99
N TYR A 394 -7.60 17.92 7.22
CA TYR A 394 -7.60 16.49 7.53
C TYR A 394 -8.56 16.17 8.68
N ASP A 395 -8.97 14.90 8.74
CA ASP A 395 -9.83 14.40 9.81
C ASP A 395 -8.96 13.89 10.98
N ILE A 396 -9.00 14.61 12.09
CA ILE A 396 -8.18 14.30 13.26
C ILE A 396 -8.49 12.91 13.84
N GLU A 397 -9.74 12.45 13.83
CA GLU A 397 -10.13 11.17 14.45
C GLU A 397 -9.64 9.98 13.61
N ILE A 398 -9.75 10.10 12.29
CA ILE A 398 -9.19 9.10 11.35
C ILE A 398 -7.67 9.02 11.51
N GLU A 399 -6.99 10.15 11.54
CA GLU A 399 -5.54 10.21 11.72
C GLU A 399 -5.14 9.60 13.08
N LEU A 400 -5.77 10.02 14.18
CA LEU A 400 -5.53 9.47 15.53
C LEU A 400 -5.67 7.96 15.58
N SER A 401 -6.75 7.43 15.02
CA SER A 401 -7.01 5.99 14.97
C SER A 401 -5.89 5.25 14.24
N ARG A 402 -5.39 5.79 13.11
CA ARG A 402 -4.26 5.21 12.36
C ARG A 402 -2.96 5.24 13.17
N TYR A 403 -2.63 6.37 13.79
CA TYR A 403 -1.37 6.51 14.53
C TYR A 403 -1.32 5.67 15.80
N VAL A 404 -2.40 5.65 16.58
CA VAL A 404 -2.48 4.80 17.77
C VAL A 404 -2.51 3.32 17.39
N SER A 405 -3.18 2.95 16.29
CA SER A 405 -3.09 1.60 15.72
C SER A 405 -1.66 1.23 15.34
N ARG A 406 -0.93 2.13 14.66
CA ARG A 406 0.47 1.92 14.29
C ARG A 406 1.37 1.78 15.52
N HIS A 407 1.16 2.60 16.55
CA HIS A 407 1.90 2.51 17.82
C HIS A 407 1.66 1.18 18.54
N TYR A 408 0.41 0.74 18.60
CA TYR A 408 0.07 -0.58 19.12
C TYR A 408 0.82 -1.69 18.36
N LEU A 409 0.88 -1.62 17.03
CA LEU A 409 1.63 -2.58 16.23
C LEU A 409 3.13 -2.52 16.50
N LYS A 410 3.72 -1.33 16.69
CA LYS A 410 5.14 -1.19 17.06
C LYS A 410 5.43 -1.88 18.39
N LYS A 411 4.59 -1.66 19.39
CA LYS A 411 4.76 -2.29 20.70
C LYS A 411 4.60 -3.80 20.66
N THR A 412 3.61 -4.27 19.91
CA THR A 412 3.27 -5.70 19.83
C THR A 412 4.32 -6.48 19.03
N PHE A 413 4.75 -5.95 17.88
CA PHE A 413 5.64 -6.69 16.97
C PHE A 413 7.13 -6.34 17.12
N LEU A 414 7.47 -5.09 17.46
CA LEU A 414 8.86 -4.63 17.50
C LEU A 414 9.39 -4.41 18.93
N LYS A 415 8.54 -4.52 19.97
CA LYS A 415 8.89 -4.28 21.39
C LYS A 415 9.59 -2.92 21.61
N ASN A 416 9.19 -1.91 20.84
CA ASN A 416 9.96 -0.67 20.68
C ASN A 416 9.40 0.53 21.49
N ASN A 417 10.22 1.58 21.50
CA ASN A 417 10.24 2.88 22.22
C ASN A 417 9.00 3.82 22.11
N PRO A 418 8.97 4.95 22.87
CA PRO A 418 7.75 5.74 23.12
C PRO A 418 7.09 6.34 21.87
N LEU A 419 5.80 6.64 22.01
CA LEU A 419 4.96 7.26 21.00
C LEU A 419 5.50 8.65 20.63
N ASP A 420 5.89 8.85 19.37
CA ASP A 420 6.20 10.17 18.84
C ASP A 420 4.89 10.84 18.38
N LEU A 421 4.46 11.87 19.12
CA LEU A 421 3.32 12.71 18.79
C LEU A 421 3.74 14.14 18.43
N SER A 422 4.99 14.38 18.02
CA SER A 422 5.43 15.71 17.58
C SER A 422 4.49 16.34 16.54
N PHE A 423 3.78 15.50 15.76
CA PHE A 423 2.72 15.88 14.84
C PHE A 423 1.46 16.49 15.49
N PHE A 424 1.09 16.06 16.69
CA PHE A 424 -0.15 16.48 17.37
C PHE A 424 0.03 17.68 18.30
N ASN A 425 1.19 18.34 18.28
CA ASN A 425 1.44 19.54 19.07
C ASN A 425 0.40 20.65 18.81
N ASP A 426 -0.22 20.64 17.62
CA ASP A 426 -1.27 21.59 17.22
C ASP A 426 -2.71 21.12 17.52
N ALA A 427 -2.90 19.93 18.11
CA ALA A 427 -4.23 19.39 18.44
C ALA A 427 -4.84 20.06 19.69
N LYS A 428 -5.03 21.38 19.62
CA LYS A 428 -5.90 22.12 20.54
C LYS A 428 -7.35 21.69 20.30
N ASN A 429 -7.86 20.62 20.93
CA ASN A 429 -9.27 20.30 20.70
C ASN A 429 -9.96 19.41 21.73
N PHE A 430 -11.17 19.80 22.11
CA PHE A 430 -12.16 18.99 22.82
C PHE A 430 -12.43 17.64 22.11
N ARG A 431 -12.35 17.62 20.77
CA ARG A 431 -12.54 16.40 19.94
C ARG A 431 -11.58 15.26 20.28
N LEU A 432 -10.37 15.59 20.72
CA LEU A 432 -9.35 14.63 21.12
C LEU A 432 -9.77 13.81 22.35
N HIS A 433 -10.37 14.48 23.34
CA HIS A 433 -10.88 13.83 24.56
C HIS A 433 -12.11 12.99 24.23
N ALA A 434 -13.02 13.52 23.40
CA ALA A 434 -14.19 12.77 22.95
C ALA A 434 -13.79 11.48 22.20
N TRP A 435 -12.80 11.56 21.29
CA TRP A 435 -12.25 10.40 20.61
C TRP A 435 -11.60 9.41 21.57
N LEU A 436 -10.76 9.89 22.50
CA LEU A 436 -10.09 9.06 23.49
C LEU A 436 -11.08 8.33 24.41
N ASP A 437 -12.13 9.02 24.85
CA ASP A 437 -13.21 8.44 25.67
C ASP A 437 -13.99 7.40 24.87
N CYS A 438 -14.24 7.64 23.58
CA CYS A 438 -14.85 6.68 22.68
C CYS A 438 -14.01 5.39 22.58
N GLU A 439 -12.71 5.51 22.34
CA GLU A 439 -11.80 4.36 22.26
C GLU A 439 -11.68 3.61 23.60
N LYS A 440 -11.63 4.31 24.73
CA LYS A 440 -11.62 3.70 26.07
C LYS A 440 -12.93 2.94 26.36
N ASN A 441 -14.07 3.49 25.93
CA ASN A 441 -15.36 2.82 26.06
C ASN A 441 -15.40 1.54 25.20
N ALA A 442 -14.93 1.60 23.95
CA ALA A 442 -14.81 0.41 23.09
C ALA A 442 -13.93 -0.68 23.72
N VAL A 443 -12.78 -0.31 24.29
CA VAL A 443 -11.91 -1.23 25.05
C VAL A 443 -12.65 -1.86 26.24
N THR A 444 -13.43 -1.07 26.97
CA THR A 444 -14.19 -1.53 28.14
C THR A 444 -15.29 -2.51 27.75
N GLU A 445 -16.05 -2.21 26.70
CA GLU A 445 -17.10 -3.08 26.18
C GLU A 445 -16.54 -4.41 25.67
N LEU A 446 -15.46 -4.37 24.90
CA LEU A 446 -14.79 -5.58 24.41
C LEU A 446 -14.24 -6.42 25.56
N THR A 447 -13.63 -5.79 26.57
CA THR A 447 -13.11 -6.48 27.75
C THR A 447 -14.22 -7.20 28.51
N ARG A 448 -15.39 -6.57 28.67
CA ARG A 448 -16.56 -7.19 29.31
C ARG A 448 -17.01 -8.44 28.56
N ASP A 449 -17.08 -8.38 27.23
CA ASP A 449 -17.48 -9.51 26.40
C ASP A 449 -16.43 -10.62 26.37
N LEU A 450 -15.15 -10.26 26.39
CA LEU A 450 -14.04 -11.20 26.53
C LEU A 450 -14.12 -11.97 27.86
N LEU A 451 -14.31 -11.27 28.98
CA LEU A 451 -14.42 -11.90 30.30
C LEU A 451 -15.67 -12.79 30.40
N SER A 452 -16.78 -12.38 29.81
CA SER A 452 -17.99 -13.21 29.68
C SER A 452 -17.71 -14.48 28.88
N THR A 453 -16.96 -14.37 27.78
CA THR A 453 -16.59 -15.50 26.92
C THR A 453 -15.67 -16.49 27.64
N LEU A 454 -14.63 -16.00 28.33
CA LEU A 454 -13.75 -16.82 29.19
C LEU A 454 -14.54 -17.55 30.29
N LYS A 455 -15.46 -16.84 30.98
CA LYS A 455 -16.29 -17.44 32.01
C LYS A 455 -17.15 -18.59 31.46
N HIS A 456 -17.80 -18.39 30.31
CA HIS A 456 -18.63 -19.43 29.71
C HIS A 456 -17.81 -20.59 29.13
N LEU A 457 -16.60 -20.33 28.64
CA LEU A 457 -15.65 -21.39 28.24
C LEU A 457 -15.32 -22.31 29.42
N LEU A 458 -14.90 -21.75 30.55
CA LEU A 458 -14.58 -22.50 31.77
C LEU A 458 -15.79 -23.28 32.31
N LEU A 459 -16.99 -22.73 32.20
CA LEU A 459 -18.22 -23.43 32.57
C LEU A 459 -18.57 -24.56 31.59
N SER A 460 -18.32 -24.37 30.28
CA SER A 460 -18.57 -25.40 29.26
C SER A 460 -17.65 -26.61 29.41
N GLN A 461 -16.41 -26.40 29.82
CA GLN A 461 -15.45 -27.47 30.15
C GLN A 461 -15.96 -28.33 31.33
N LYS A 462 -16.64 -27.72 32.31
CA LYS A 462 -17.22 -28.42 33.47
C LYS A 462 -18.60 -29.02 33.19
N ASN A 463 -19.38 -28.40 32.32
CA ASN A 463 -20.77 -28.79 32.01
C ASN A 463 -21.09 -28.59 30.53
N LYS A 464 -21.23 -29.69 29.79
CA LYS A 464 -21.51 -29.69 28.34
C LYS A 464 -22.77 -28.88 27.96
N THR A 465 -23.76 -28.74 28.84
CA THR A 465 -24.97 -27.95 28.57
C THR A 465 -24.69 -26.44 28.44
N LYS A 466 -23.53 -25.97 28.96
CA LYS A 466 -23.07 -24.59 28.87
C LYS A 466 -22.29 -24.23 27.62
N THR A 467 -22.08 -25.19 26.71
CA THR A 467 -21.43 -24.95 25.41
C THR A 467 -22.18 -23.92 24.57
N LYS A 468 -23.53 -23.94 24.61
CA LYS A 468 -24.34 -22.95 23.88
C LYS A 468 -24.09 -21.52 24.38
N ASP A 469 -24.00 -21.34 25.70
CA ASP A 469 -23.73 -20.03 26.31
C ASP A 469 -22.34 -19.49 25.91
N PHE A 470 -21.36 -20.40 25.78
CA PHE A 470 -20.03 -20.07 25.27
C PHE A 470 -20.08 -19.61 23.80
N VAL A 471 -20.73 -20.37 22.91
CA VAL A 471 -20.85 -20.01 21.49
C VAL A 471 -21.51 -18.63 21.31
N VAL A 472 -22.62 -18.38 22.01
CA VAL A 472 -23.31 -17.07 21.96
C VAL A 472 -22.40 -15.93 22.45
N SER A 473 -21.56 -16.19 23.46
CA SER A 473 -20.62 -15.17 23.95
C SER A 473 -19.47 -14.92 22.99
N LEU A 474 -18.98 -15.98 22.36
CA LEU A 474 -17.95 -15.88 21.32
C LEU A 474 -18.47 -15.12 20.09
N GLU A 475 -19.70 -15.40 19.64
CA GLU A 475 -20.35 -14.64 18.56
C GLU A 475 -20.49 -13.16 18.92
N ARG A 476 -20.92 -12.84 20.15
CA ARG A 476 -21.00 -11.45 20.62
C ARG A 476 -19.64 -10.78 20.65
N LEU A 477 -18.60 -11.48 21.11
CA LEU A 477 -17.22 -10.99 21.11
C LEU A 477 -16.74 -10.69 19.68
N LEU A 478 -16.97 -11.61 18.74
CA LEU A 478 -16.59 -11.46 17.33
C LEU A 478 -17.42 -10.40 16.59
N GLY A 479 -18.62 -10.09 17.06
CA GLY A 479 -19.45 -9.00 16.52
C GLY A 479 -18.79 -7.62 16.61
N HIS A 480 -17.84 -7.43 17.54
CA HIS A 480 -17.07 -6.19 17.63
C HIS A 480 -16.12 -5.97 16.45
N CYS A 481 -15.84 -6.98 15.62
CA CYS A 481 -15.02 -6.83 14.40
C CYS A 481 -15.65 -5.90 13.34
N GLU A 482 -16.95 -5.60 13.45
CA GLU A 482 -17.64 -4.70 12.52
C GLU A 482 -17.38 -3.22 12.85
N ASN A 483 -16.81 -2.93 14.02
CA ASN A 483 -16.51 -1.58 14.48
C ASN A 483 -15.11 -1.10 14.03
N HIS A 484 -14.94 0.21 13.89
CA HIS A 484 -13.70 0.84 13.41
C HIS A 484 -12.87 1.46 14.57
N HIS A 485 -12.72 0.72 15.68
CA HIS A 485 -11.91 1.14 16.82
C HIS A 485 -10.50 0.56 16.76
N VAL A 486 -9.53 1.15 17.47
CA VAL A 486 -8.15 0.66 17.52
C VAL A 486 -8.12 -0.77 18.12
N VAL A 487 -8.99 -1.04 19.09
CA VAL A 487 -9.08 -2.33 19.78
C VAL A 487 -9.58 -3.48 18.87
N THR A 488 -10.13 -3.19 17.69
CA THR A 488 -10.60 -4.26 16.80
C THR A 488 -9.46 -4.97 16.07
N ILE A 489 -8.26 -4.35 15.97
CA ILE A 489 -7.07 -4.98 15.37
C ILE A 489 -6.70 -6.30 16.07
N PRO A 490 -6.45 -6.35 17.39
CA PRO A 490 -6.18 -7.62 18.08
C PRO A 490 -7.36 -8.60 18.03
N LEU A 491 -8.60 -8.10 17.96
CA LEU A 491 -9.77 -8.97 17.80
C LEU A 491 -9.78 -9.67 16.42
N HIS A 492 -9.38 -8.98 15.35
CA HIS A 492 -9.22 -9.62 14.05
C HIS A 492 -8.10 -10.66 14.04
N PHE A 493 -6.99 -10.42 14.75
CA PHE A 493 -5.97 -11.46 14.98
C PHE A 493 -6.56 -12.70 15.65
N PHE A 494 -7.28 -12.49 16.75
CA PHE A 494 -7.97 -13.57 17.47
C PHE A 494 -8.93 -14.34 16.55
N LYS A 495 -9.79 -13.63 15.81
CA LYS A 495 -10.74 -14.23 14.86
C LYS A 495 -10.02 -15.10 13.82
N ALA A 496 -9.00 -14.56 13.16
CA ALA A 496 -8.26 -15.26 12.12
C ALA A 496 -7.55 -16.53 12.63
N GLN A 497 -7.15 -16.54 13.91
CA GLN A 497 -6.54 -17.69 14.57
C GLN A 497 -7.60 -18.75 14.94
N VAL A 498 -8.75 -18.33 15.45
CA VAL A 498 -9.91 -19.21 15.72
C VAL A 498 -10.43 -19.86 14.42
N ASP A 499 -10.54 -19.10 13.34
CA ASP A 499 -10.98 -19.60 12.02
C ASP A 499 -9.98 -20.61 11.42
N SER A 500 -8.75 -20.67 11.94
CA SER A 500 -7.70 -21.59 11.50
C SER A 500 -7.49 -22.80 12.39
N LEU A 501 -8.38 -23.07 13.35
CA LEU A 501 -8.28 -24.26 14.18
C LEU A 501 -8.48 -25.52 13.34
N THR A 502 -7.58 -26.49 13.50
CA THR A 502 -7.50 -27.69 12.65
C THR A 502 -7.54 -29.00 13.42
N SER A 503 -7.60 -28.97 14.75
CA SER A 503 -7.51 -30.22 15.52
C SER A 503 -8.82 -31.01 15.43
N ASP A 504 -8.70 -32.32 15.25
CA ASP A 504 -9.82 -33.26 15.24
C ASP A 504 -10.45 -33.42 16.64
N SER A 505 -9.74 -32.98 17.70
CA SER A 505 -10.20 -33.07 19.08
C SER A 505 -10.84 -31.77 19.55
N THR A 506 -12.13 -31.85 19.89
CA THR A 506 -12.84 -30.73 20.53
C THR A 506 -12.12 -30.22 21.79
N ALA A 507 -11.50 -31.11 22.56
CA ALA A 507 -10.80 -30.73 23.79
C ALA A 507 -9.55 -29.89 23.50
N GLN A 508 -8.81 -30.23 22.45
CA GLN A 508 -7.63 -29.47 22.01
C GLN A 508 -8.05 -28.11 21.45
N ASN A 509 -9.09 -28.05 20.60
CA ASN A 509 -9.59 -26.77 20.09
C ASN A 509 -10.05 -25.85 21.24
N VAL A 510 -10.73 -26.39 22.25
CA VAL A 510 -11.16 -25.62 23.43
C VAL A 510 -9.96 -25.05 24.20
N GLN A 511 -8.90 -25.83 24.38
CA GLN A 511 -7.67 -25.35 25.03
C GLN A 511 -6.99 -24.25 24.22
N VAL A 512 -6.85 -24.44 22.89
CA VAL A 512 -6.25 -23.41 22.04
C VAL A 512 -7.09 -22.13 22.05
N VAL A 513 -8.42 -22.22 22.01
CA VAL A 513 -9.29 -21.03 22.13
C VAL A 513 -9.11 -20.33 23.47
N GLU A 514 -8.95 -21.07 24.56
CA GLU A 514 -8.66 -20.50 25.88
C GLU A 514 -7.34 -19.70 25.87
N GLU A 515 -6.27 -20.29 25.33
CA GLU A 515 -4.97 -19.62 25.16
C GLU A 515 -5.09 -18.35 24.30
N LEU A 516 -5.84 -18.42 23.20
CA LEU A 516 -6.11 -17.27 22.32
C LEU A 516 -6.91 -16.16 23.02
N LEU A 517 -7.89 -16.49 23.86
CA LEU A 517 -8.65 -15.50 24.64
C LEU A 517 -7.76 -14.82 25.69
N TYR A 518 -6.84 -15.54 26.32
CA TYR A 518 -5.86 -14.94 27.22
C TYR A 518 -4.84 -14.06 26.48
N LYS A 519 -4.41 -14.46 25.29
CA LYS A 519 -3.60 -13.60 24.41
C LYS A 519 -4.35 -12.32 24.05
N LEU A 520 -5.60 -12.43 23.60
CA LEU A 520 -6.45 -11.27 23.28
C LEU A 520 -6.60 -10.34 24.49
N LYS A 521 -6.74 -10.88 25.70
CA LYS A 521 -6.77 -10.08 26.93
C LYS A 521 -5.48 -9.25 27.10
N SER A 522 -4.32 -9.87 26.89
CA SER A 522 -3.02 -9.19 26.96
C SER A 522 -2.90 -8.11 25.87
N ASP A 523 -3.35 -8.40 24.65
CA ASP A 523 -3.32 -7.44 23.55
C ASP A 523 -4.23 -6.23 23.79
N ILE A 524 -5.43 -6.44 24.37
CA ILE A 524 -6.33 -5.35 24.79
C ILE A 524 -5.69 -4.50 25.89
N GLN A 525 -4.98 -5.12 26.85
CA GLN A 525 -4.23 -4.37 27.87
C GLN A 525 -3.14 -3.50 27.23
N GLN A 526 -2.48 -4.00 26.19
CA GLN A 526 -1.47 -3.25 25.45
C GLN A 526 -2.06 -2.04 24.70
N ILE A 527 -3.28 -2.17 24.15
CA ILE A 527 -4.04 -1.03 23.58
C ILE A 527 -4.32 0.01 24.66
N LEU A 528 -4.78 -0.40 25.84
CA LEU A 528 -5.04 0.53 26.94
C LEU A 528 -3.78 1.27 27.40
N VAL A 529 -2.61 0.60 27.39
CA VAL A 529 -1.32 1.27 27.63
C VAL A 529 -1.04 2.33 26.56
N CYS A 530 -1.28 2.03 25.28
CA CYS A 530 -1.10 3.00 24.20
C CYS A 530 -2.02 4.21 24.36
N LEU A 531 -3.29 4.00 24.72
CA LEU A 531 -4.25 5.08 24.96
C LEU A 531 -3.87 5.94 26.17
N LYS A 532 -3.32 5.35 27.23
CA LYS A 532 -2.83 6.09 28.41
C LYS A 532 -1.60 6.91 28.11
N GLU A 533 -0.64 6.38 27.35
CA GLU A 533 0.53 7.15 26.90
C GLU A 533 0.11 8.34 26.05
N PHE A 534 -0.84 8.11 25.14
CA PHE A 534 -1.44 9.16 24.34
C PHE A 534 -2.10 10.23 25.23
N GLU A 535 -2.90 9.83 26.22
CA GLU A 535 -3.52 10.73 27.19
C GLU A 535 -2.50 11.57 27.98
N SER A 536 -1.42 10.95 28.47
CA SER A 536 -0.35 11.64 29.20
C SER A 536 0.31 12.71 28.34
N LEU A 537 0.62 12.41 27.09
CA LEU A 537 1.25 13.36 26.16
C LEU A 537 0.33 14.56 25.85
N ILE A 538 -0.98 14.33 25.77
CA ILE A 538 -1.98 15.41 25.63
C ILE A 538 -1.96 16.35 26.84
N GLN A 539 -1.86 15.78 28.03
CA GLN A 539 -1.79 16.55 29.27
C GLN A 539 -0.50 17.37 29.36
N GLU A 540 0.64 16.79 28.98
CA GLU A 540 1.94 17.46 28.95
C GLU A 540 1.96 18.66 28.00
N THR A 541 1.44 18.50 26.79
CA THR A 541 1.35 19.58 25.77
C THR A 541 0.50 20.76 26.27
N ARG A 542 -0.52 20.52 27.10
CA ARG A 542 -1.28 21.61 27.74
C ARG A 542 -0.47 22.36 28.79
N THR A 543 0.37 21.66 29.55
CA THR A 543 1.16 22.29 30.61
C THR A 543 2.32 23.12 30.07
N SER A 544 2.90 22.76 28.93
CA SER A 544 3.95 23.54 28.26
C SER A 544 3.44 24.81 27.58
N LEU A 545 2.14 24.88 27.26
CA LEU A 545 1.47 26.06 26.69
C LEU A 545 0.97 27.08 27.73
N LYS A 546 1.40 27.00 29.01
CA LYS A 546 1.15 28.08 29.97
C LYS A 546 1.76 29.39 29.44
N PRO A 547 1.01 30.51 29.45
CA PRO A 547 1.54 31.78 28.97
C PRO A 547 2.73 32.18 29.84
N VAL A 548 3.89 32.38 29.21
CA VAL A 548 4.97 33.16 29.81
C VAL A 548 4.36 34.52 30.17
N GLY A 549 4.42 34.86 31.45
CA GLY A 549 3.56 35.86 32.07
C GLY A 549 3.68 37.28 31.52
N GLY A 550 2.60 38.03 31.76
CA GLY A 550 2.63 39.44 32.16
C GLY A 550 3.32 40.43 31.22
N LEU A 551 2.58 40.92 30.24
CA LEU A 551 2.72 42.32 29.82
C LEU A 551 1.58 43.12 30.46
N ASN A 552 1.93 43.86 31.51
CA ASN A 552 1.17 44.99 32.02
C ASN A 552 0.92 45.97 30.86
N ILE A 553 -0.30 46.02 30.36
CA ILE A 553 -0.76 47.16 29.56
C ILE A 553 -1.13 48.25 30.58
N GLN A 554 -0.22 49.21 30.78
CA GLN A 554 -0.60 50.50 31.33
C GLN A 554 -1.46 51.22 30.29
N GLN A 555 -2.64 51.65 30.74
CA GLN A 555 -3.51 52.56 30.01
C GLN A 555 -2.79 53.89 29.80
N THR A 556 -2.64 54.30 28.55
CA THR A 556 -2.75 55.70 28.06
C THR A 556 -3.08 55.67 26.58
#